data_AF-A0A2V6PCQ1-F1
#
_entry.id   AF-A0A2V6PCQ1-F1
#
_cell.length_a   1.000
_cell.length_b   1.000
_cell.length_c   1.000
_cell.angle_alpha   90.00
_cell.angle_beta   90.00
_cell.angle_gamma   90.00
#
_symmetry.space_group_name_H-M   'P 1'
#
loop_
_entity.id
_entity.type
_entity.pdbx_description
1 polymer ?
#
loop_
_entity_poly.entity_id
_entity_poly.type
_entity_poly.pdbx_seq_one_letter_code
_entity_poly.pdbx_strand_id
1 'polypeptide(L)'
;MLRLGRSRVEVTIRTIMMVDSLEMTDTDRALIVQNCLRPQEDRIVITHGTDTMSETAAAIAHAVTGKTVVLTGAMIPYAFGSSDGLFNLGSALSFVQALPAGVYIAMNGKCFRWDRVRKNRERGEFEEIT
;
A
#
# COMPACT_ATOMS: atom_id res chain seq x y z
N MET A 1 5.44 -10.06 9.81
CA MET A 1 4.50 -9.05 10.35
C MET A 1 3.12 -9.63 10.66
N LEU A 2 2.45 -10.33 9.74
CA LEU A 2 1.11 -10.93 9.99
C LEU A 2 1.03 -11.80 11.25
N ARG A 3 1.99 -12.71 11.44
CA ARG A 3 2.09 -13.55 12.66
C ARG A 3 2.29 -12.71 13.93
N LEU A 4 3.14 -11.68 13.87
CA LEU A 4 3.42 -10.78 15.00
C LEU A 4 2.16 -9.97 15.38
N GLY A 5 1.44 -9.47 14.38
CA GLY A 5 0.16 -8.78 14.57
C GLY A 5 -1.02 -9.71 14.87
N ARG A 6 -0.78 -11.03 15.03
CA ARG A 6 -1.82 -12.05 15.28
C ARG A 6 -2.98 -12.01 14.27
N SER A 7 -2.69 -11.61 13.03
CA SER A 7 -3.68 -11.58 11.95
C SER A 7 -4.21 -12.98 11.67
N ARG A 8 -5.52 -13.09 11.45
CA ARG A 8 -6.22 -14.33 11.08
C ARG A 8 -6.81 -14.29 9.68
N VAL A 9 -6.54 -13.22 8.93
CA VAL A 9 -7.00 -13.11 7.54
C VAL A 9 -6.25 -14.15 6.72
N GLU A 10 -6.99 -14.94 5.93
CA GLU A 10 -6.40 -15.85 4.96
C GLU A 10 -5.77 -15.03 3.83
N VAL A 11 -4.49 -15.27 3.56
CA VAL A 11 -3.73 -14.50 2.58
C VAL A 11 -2.89 -15.40 1.69
N THR A 12 -2.82 -15.04 0.41
CA THR A 12 -1.80 -15.51 -0.51
C THR A 12 -0.74 -14.42 -0.61
N ILE A 13 0.51 -14.75 -0.28
CA ILE A 13 1.63 -13.80 -0.28
C ILE A 13 2.47 -14.03 -1.53
N ARG A 14 2.74 -12.94 -2.27
CA ARG A 14 3.66 -12.93 -3.40
C ARG A 14 4.64 -11.78 -3.25
N THR A 15 5.93 -12.09 -3.29
CA THR A 15 6.98 -11.08 -3.42
C THR A 15 7.22 -10.82 -4.90
N ILE A 16 7.13 -9.55 -5.31
CA ILE A 16 7.35 -9.13 -6.70
C ILE A 16 8.69 -8.42 -6.89
N MET A 17 9.18 -7.70 -5.88
CA MET A 17 10.46 -7.00 -5.86
C MET A 17 10.82 -6.57 -4.43
N MET A 18 12.08 -6.18 -4.22
CA MET A 18 12.61 -5.62 -2.98
C MET A 18 13.53 -4.44 -3.33
N VAL A 19 12.94 -3.33 -3.78
CA VAL A 19 13.65 -2.14 -4.29
C VAL A 19 13.29 -0.94 -3.42
N ASP A 20 14.23 0.00 -3.25
CA ASP A 20 13.91 1.29 -2.62
C ASP A 20 12.93 2.06 -3.51
N SER A 21 11.85 2.60 -2.91
CA SER A 21 10.87 3.36 -3.68
C SER A 21 11.46 4.58 -4.42
N LEU A 22 12.59 5.12 -3.98
CA LEU A 22 13.30 6.20 -4.67
C LEU A 22 14.04 5.74 -5.94
N GLU A 23 14.34 4.43 -6.04
CA GLU A 23 15.00 3.82 -7.20
C GLU A 23 14.01 3.14 -8.16
N MET A 24 12.73 3.08 -7.79
CA MET A 24 11.70 2.47 -8.62
C MET A 24 11.48 3.23 -9.93
N THR A 25 11.39 2.46 -11.01
CA THR A 25 11.12 2.94 -12.36
C THR A 25 9.67 2.70 -12.77
N ASP A 26 9.24 3.28 -13.89
CA ASP A 26 7.93 3.00 -14.49
C ASP A 26 7.77 1.52 -14.87
N THR A 27 8.85 0.82 -15.18
CA THR A 27 8.82 -0.63 -15.47
C THR A 27 8.47 -1.42 -14.20
N ASP A 28 8.99 -1.00 -13.05
CA ASP A 28 8.66 -1.60 -11.76
C ASP A 28 7.19 -1.35 -11.41
N ARG A 29 6.70 -0.12 -11.62
CA ARG A 29 5.28 0.20 -11.41
C ARG A 29 4.38 -0.60 -12.35
N ALA A 30 4.76 -0.75 -13.62
CA ALA A 30 4.04 -1.58 -14.58
C ALA A 30 3.98 -3.04 -14.13
N LEU A 31 5.06 -3.59 -13.55
CA LEU A 31 5.06 -4.94 -12.97
C LEU A 31 4.06 -5.05 -11.81
N ILE A 32 3.97 -4.04 -10.94
CA ILE A 32 2.97 -3.98 -9.86
C ILE A 32 1.55 -4.00 -10.44
N VAL A 33 1.27 -3.15 -11.42
CA VAL A 33 -0.03 -3.08 -12.10
C VAL A 33 -0.41 -4.45 -12.69
N GLN A 34 0.51 -5.10 -13.40
CA GLN A 34 0.28 -6.44 -13.96
C GLN A 34 -0.03 -7.49 -12.89
N ASN A 35 0.62 -7.41 -11.73
CA ASN A 35 0.33 -8.29 -10.60
C ASN A 35 -0.99 -7.96 -9.88
N CYS A 36 -1.59 -6.79 -10.13
CA CYS A 36 -2.94 -6.48 -9.65
C CYS A 36 -4.04 -6.95 -10.64
N LEU A 37 -3.72 -7.01 -11.93
CA LEU A 37 -4.65 -7.44 -12.99
C LEU A 37 -4.80 -8.97 -13.08
N ARG A 38 -3.71 -9.71 -12.83
CA ARG A 38 -3.67 -11.17 -12.99
C ARG A 38 -4.47 -11.99 -11.95
N PRO A 39 -4.49 -11.64 -10.66
CA PRO A 39 -5.14 -12.44 -9.64
C PRO A 39 -6.67 -12.44 -9.78
N GLN A 40 -7.31 -13.54 -9.39
CA GLN A 40 -8.76 -13.64 -9.33
C GLN A 40 -9.31 -12.88 -8.12
N GLU A 41 -8.48 -12.64 -7.12
CA GLU A 41 -8.82 -11.93 -5.89
C GLU A 41 -9.09 -10.44 -6.17
N ASP A 42 -10.17 -9.93 -5.60
CA ASP A 42 -10.58 -8.53 -5.76
C ASP A 42 -10.13 -7.63 -4.60
N ARG A 43 -9.40 -8.19 -3.64
CA ARG A 43 -8.89 -7.47 -2.45
C ARG A 43 -7.39 -7.67 -2.35
N ILE A 44 -6.64 -6.58 -2.55
CA ILE A 44 -5.19 -6.62 -2.66
C ILE A 44 -4.59 -5.63 -1.66
N VAL A 45 -3.63 -6.10 -0.86
CA VAL A 45 -2.78 -5.22 -0.03
C VAL A 45 -1.38 -5.23 -0.61
N ILE A 46 -0.81 -4.05 -0.81
CA ILE A 46 0.55 -3.88 -1.32
C ILE A 46 1.39 -3.20 -0.26
N THR A 47 2.45 -3.88 0.20
CA THR A 47 3.51 -3.24 0.97
C THR A 47 4.47 -2.54 0.03
N HIS A 48 4.72 -1.26 0.25
CA HIS A 48 5.50 -0.40 -0.64
C HIS A 48 6.36 0.59 0.16
N GLY A 49 7.49 1.02 -0.41
CA GLY A 49 8.28 2.12 0.14
C GLY A 49 7.51 3.44 0.09
N THR A 50 7.68 4.33 1.05
CA THR A 50 6.76 5.46 1.20
C THR A 50 7.00 6.58 0.21
N ASP A 51 8.24 6.76 -0.29
CA ASP A 51 8.63 7.95 -1.07
C ASP A 51 7.88 8.13 -2.38
N THR A 52 7.58 7.03 -3.08
CA THR A 52 6.89 7.05 -4.37
C THR A 52 5.58 6.25 -4.36
N MET A 53 5.05 5.96 -3.17
CA MET A 53 3.81 5.18 -3.00
C MET A 53 2.62 5.81 -3.73
N SER A 54 2.47 7.14 -3.67
CA SER A 54 1.39 7.86 -4.34
C SER A 54 1.44 7.72 -5.87
N GLU A 55 2.64 7.67 -6.45
CA GLU A 55 2.82 7.47 -7.90
C GLU A 55 2.40 6.05 -8.31
N THR A 56 2.79 5.04 -7.54
CA THR A 56 2.33 3.65 -7.77
C THR A 56 0.82 3.52 -7.61
N ALA A 57 0.23 4.16 -6.59
CA ALA A 57 -1.21 4.16 -6.38
C ALA A 57 -1.95 4.75 -7.59
N ALA A 58 -1.46 5.86 -8.14
CA ALA A 58 -2.00 6.44 -9.36
C ALA A 58 -1.86 5.50 -10.56
N ALA A 59 -0.70 4.86 -10.77
CA ALA A 59 -0.49 3.91 -11.87
C ALA A 59 -1.48 2.72 -11.82
N ILE A 60 -1.74 2.19 -10.61
CA ILE A 60 -2.74 1.13 -10.39
C ILE A 60 -4.14 1.65 -10.68
N ALA A 61 -4.50 2.83 -10.17
CA ALA A 61 -5.85 3.37 -10.31
C ALA A 61 -6.28 3.62 -11.76
N HIS A 62 -5.32 3.98 -12.63
CA HIS A 62 -5.59 4.17 -14.06
C HIS A 62 -5.79 2.87 -14.84
N ALA A 63 -5.29 1.74 -14.33
CA ALA A 63 -5.27 0.47 -15.06
C ALA A 63 -6.17 -0.62 -14.47
N VAL A 64 -6.39 -0.61 -13.15
CA VAL A 64 -7.08 -1.66 -12.41
C VAL A 64 -8.47 -1.19 -12.01
N THR A 65 -9.50 -1.87 -12.49
CA THR A 65 -10.91 -1.59 -12.17
C THR A 65 -11.56 -2.80 -11.51
N GLY A 66 -12.63 -2.57 -10.74
CA GLY A 66 -13.40 -3.64 -10.09
C GLY A 66 -12.74 -4.27 -8.84
N LYS A 67 -11.53 -3.85 -8.47
CA LYS A 67 -10.79 -4.38 -7.30
C LYS A 67 -10.57 -3.30 -6.23
N THR A 68 -10.48 -3.71 -4.97
CA THR A 68 -10.05 -2.90 -3.84
C THR A 68 -8.56 -3.12 -3.61
N VAL A 69 -7.75 -2.10 -3.85
CA VAL A 69 -6.29 -2.14 -3.66
C VAL A 69 -5.89 -1.13 -2.59
N VAL A 70 -5.23 -1.61 -1.53
CA VAL A 70 -4.73 -0.76 -0.45
C VAL A 70 -3.21 -0.84 -0.39
N LEU A 71 -2.54 0.27 -0.66
CA LEU A 71 -1.10 0.40 -0.49
C LEU A 71 -0.80 0.83 0.95
N THR A 72 0.29 0.29 1.51
CA THR A 72 0.75 0.64 2.85
C THR A 72 2.26 0.46 2.95
N GLY A 73 2.85 0.99 4.01
CA GLY A 73 4.29 0.95 4.23
C GLY A 73 4.64 1.32 5.66
N ALA A 74 5.91 1.67 5.86
CA ALA A 74 6.41 2.15 7.13
C ALA A 74 7.38 3.31 6.87
N MET A 75 7.33 4.34 7.71
CA MET A 75 8.35 5.39 7.71
C MET A 75 9.58 4.95 8.49
N ILE A 76 9.39 4.11 9.50
CA ILE A 76 10.46 3.53 10.31
C ILE A 76 10.61 2.05 9.93
N PRO A 77 11.80 1.59 9.50
CA PRO A 77 11.99 0.20 9.09
C PRO A 77 11.52 -0.80 10.15
N TYR A 78 10.83 -1.87 9.73
CA TYR A 78 10.18 -2.81 10.67
C TYR A 78 11.15 -3.54 11.60
N ALA A 79 12.44 -3.61 11.24
CA ALA A 79 13.48 -4.20 12.05
C ALA A 79 13.69 -3.44 13.37
N PHE A 80 13.27 -2.18 13.45
CA PHE A 80 13.26 -1.40 14.67
C PHE A 80 11.97 -1.67 15.45
N GLY A 81 12.08 -1.91 16.77
CA GLY A 81 10.92 -2.21 17.63
C GLY A 81 9.88 -1.09 17.71
N SER A 82 10.23 0.14 17.32
CA SER A 82 9.37 1.32 17.26
C SER A 82 8.69 1.52 15.89
N SER A 83 8.75 0.55 14.98
CA SER A 83 8.20 0.70 13.63
C SER A 83 6.68 0.87 13.62
N ASP A 84 6.22 1.80 12.78
CA ASP A 84 4.82 2.04 12.44
C ASP A 84 4.25 0.97 11.49
N GLY A 85 5.09 0.11 10.92
CA GLY A 85 4.69 -0.85 9.89
C GLY A 85 3.68 -1.91 10.37
N LEU A 86 3.74 -2.36 11.64
CA LEU A 86 2.76 -3.34 12.15
C LEU A 86 1.36 -2.72 12.22
N PHE A 87 1.28 -1.48 12.69
CA PHE A 87 0.04 -0.73 12.79
C PHE A 87 -0.54 -0.41 11.41
N ASN A 88 0.30 0.08 10.49
CA ASN A 88 -0.13 0.40 9.13
C ASN A 88 -0.61 -0.85 8.37
N LEU A 89 0.09 -1.98 8.49
CA LEU A 89 -0.33 -3.25 7.87
C LEU A 89 -1.67 -3.76 8.43
N GLY A 90 -1.87 -3.69 9.75
CA GLY A 90 -3.14 -4.06 10.37
C GLY A 90 -4.30 -3.18 9.89
N SER A 91 -4.03 -1.89 9.73
CA SER A 91 -5.00 -0.93 9.18
C SER A 91 -5.34 -1.25 7.73
N ALA A 92 -4.32 -1.49 6.89
CA ALA A 92 -4.51 -1.83 5.48
C ALA A 92 -5.34 -3.10 5.26
N LEU A 93 -5.11 -4.14 6.07
CA LEU A 93 -5.92 -5.36 6.06
C LEU A 93 -7.37 -5.09 6.45
N SER A 94 -7.63 -4.17 7.38
CA SER A 94 -9.00 -3.80 7.75
C SER A 94 -9.68 -3.03 6.63
N PHE A 95 -8.99 -2.05 6.03
CA PHE A 95 -9.52 -1.22 4.96
C PHE A 95 -9.80 -1.99 3.68
N VAL A 96 -8.93 -2.92 3.26
CA VAL A 96 -9.17 -3.70 2.02
C VAL A 96 -10.44 -4.57 2.11
N GLN A 97 -10.84 -4.95 3.33
CA GLN A 97 -12.06 -5.73 3.56
C GLN A 97 -13.32 -4.87 3.62
N ALA A 98 -13.19 -3.61 4.08
CA ALA A 98 -14.32 -2.72 4.35
C ALA A 98 -14.65 -1.74 3.22
N LEU A 99 -13.66 -1.38 2.40
CA LEU A 99 -13.81 -0.37 1.35
C LEU A 99 -14.37 -0.95 0.04
N PRO A 100 -15.14 -0.15 -0.73
CA PRO A 100 -15.55 -0.54 -2.08
C PRO A 100 -14.35 -0.62 -3.02
N ALA A 101 -14.58 -1.11 -4.24
CA ALA A 101 -13.56 -1.13 -5.28
C ALA A 101 -12.96 0.26 -5.51
N GLY A 102 -11.63 0.32 -5.59
CA GLY A 102 -10.87 1.55 -5.63
C GLY A 102 -9.44 1.35 -5.17
N VAL A 103 -8.60 2.37 -5.34
CA VAL A 103 -7.21 2.38 -4.90
C VAL A 103 -7.02 3.37 -3.77
N TYR A 104 -6.38 2.91 -2.69
CA TYR A 104 -6.24 3.64 -1.45
C TYR A 104 -4.82 3.53 -0.88
N ILE A 105 -4.45 4.49 -0.04
CA ILE A 105 -3.23 4.46 0.78
C ILE A 105 -3.63 4.45 2.25
N ALA A 106 -3.12 3.48 3.01
CA ALA A 106 -3.32 3.34 4.45
C ALA A 106 -2.02 3.62 5.21
N MET A 107 -1.93 4.80 5.81
CA MET A 107 -0.76 5.30 6.54
C MET A 107 -1.22 6.22 7.68
N ASN A 108 -0.44 6.32 8.75
CA ASN A 108 -0.69 7.26 9.87
C ASN A 108 -2.10 7.14 10.49
N GLY A 109 -2.68 5.92 10.49
CA GLY A 109 -4.01 5.65 11.04
C GLY A 109 -5.18 6.19 10.20
N LYS A 110 -4.90 6.65 8.98
CA LYS A 110 -5.88 7.17 8.03
C LYS A 110 -5.89 6.32 6.76
N CYS A 111 -6.97 6.43 6.01
CA CYS A 111 -7.10 5.86 4.68
C CYS A 111 -7.44 6.97 3.69
N PHE A 112 -6.63 7.10 2.64
CA PHE A 112 -6.80 8.13 1.64
C PHE A 112 -7.10 7.50 0.29
N ARG A 113 -7.91 8.17 -0.54
CA ARG A 113 -8.00 7.80 -1.96
C ARG A 113 -6.71 8.21 -2.67
N TRP A 114 -6.31 7.43 -3.67
CA TRP A 114 -5.08 7.66 -4.44
C TRP A 114 -4.97 9.07 -5.04
N ASP A 115 -6.10 9.68 -5.40
CA ASP A 115 -6.22 11.01 -6.02
C ASP A 115 -6.27 12.16 -5.03
N ARG A 116 -6.27 11.87 -3.71
CA ARG A 116 -6.42 12.85 -2.63
C ARG A 116 -5.36 12.70 -1.56
N VAL A 117 -4.14 12.32 -1.92
CA VAL A 117 -3.08 12.11 -0.93
C VAL A 117 -1.70 12.47 -1.45
N ARG A 118 -0.87 13.05 -0.57
CA ARG A 118 0.57 13.24 -0.81
C ARG A 118 1.39 12.84 0.42
N LYS A 119 2.65 12.46 0.21
CA LYS A 119 3.65 12.30 1.28
C LYS A 119 4.22 13.68 1.63
N ASN A 120 3.94 14.17 2.84
CA ASN A 120 4.59 15.34 3.40
C ASN A 120 5.93 14.91 4.01
N ARG A 121 7.03 15.21 3.29
CA ARG A 121 8.39 14.81 3.70
C ARG A 121 8.90 15.59 4.91
N GLU A 122 8.46 16.83 5.08
CA GLU A 122 8.87 17.68 6.21
C GLU A 122 8.25 17.18 7.52
N ARG A 123 6.98 16.76 7.47
CA ARG A 123 6.24 16.25 8.64
C ARG A 123 6.34 14.74 8.83
N GLY A 124 6.86 14.03 7.83
CA GLY A 124 7.01 12.57 7.86
C GLY A 124 5.68 11.81 7.87
N GLU A 125 4.65 12.36 7.24
CA GLU A 125 3.30 11.77 7.22
C GLU A 125 2.64 11.84 5.84
N PHE A 126 1.57 11.06 5.66
CA PHE A 126 0.65 11.22 4.54
C PHE A 126 -0.48 12.17 4.95
N GLU A 127 -0.79 13.12 4.07
CA GLU A 127 -1.84 14.11 4.28
C GLU A 127 -2.79 14.17 3.08
N GLU A 128 -4.04 14.55 3.36
CA GLU A 128 -5.06 14.71 2.34
C GLU A 128 -4.82 16.00 1.56
N ILE A 129 -5.01 15.95 0.25
CA ILE A 129 -5.03 17.13 -0.61
C ILE A 129 -6.49 17.44 -0.98
N THR A 130 -6.87 18.71 -0.81
CA THR A 130 -8.17 19.26 -1.21
C THR A 130 -8.22 19.58 -2.70
#